data_AF-A0A2E1L4Y8-F1
#
_entry.id   AF-A0A2E1L4Y8-F1
#
_cell.length_a   1.000
_cell.length_b   1.000
_cell.length_c   1.000
_cell.angle_alpha   90.00
_cell.angle_beta   90.00
_cell.angle_gamma   90.00
#
_symmetry.space_group_name_H-M   'P 1'
#
loop_
_entity.id
_entity.type
_entity.pdbx_description
1 polymer ?
#
loop_
_entity_poly.entity_id
_entity_poly.type
_entity_poly.pdbx_seq_one_letter_code
_entity_poly.pdbx_strand_id
1 'polypeptide(L)'
;MRLIIIFLFTIQFSYSQIYEVGIAVGGSNFIGDVGNTSFIAPNELLNGIILKWNRSPRHSYRLSILSSKISADDSNSKDPRRLERGLLFKNNLFEISSGMEFTFFDFNLHEAGLKYTPYIFTGIVYTKFDKLGYQNNNISSLGGRTKSLGIPFILGFKYRVLEQLILSAEIGSRYVFSDNIDGSLSNTENYTNFGNINNRDWYVFSLINLSYTFGRKPCYCNY
;
A
#
# COMPACT_ATOMS: atom_id res chain seq x y z
N MET A 1 -34.25 5.47 -4.67
CA MET A 1 -32.84 5.86 -4.90
C MET A 1 -32.51 7.31 -4.50
N ARG A 2 -33.32 8.32 -4.86
CA ARG A 2 -33.08 9.74 -4.47
C ARG A 2 -33.02 10.00 -2.95
N LEU A 3 -33.84 9.31 -2.14
CA LEU A 3 -33.87 9.47 -0.68
C LEU A 3 -32.63 8.88 0.04
N ILE A 4 -31.99 7.85 -0.52
CA ILE A 4 -30.77 7.26 0.07
C ILE A 4 -29.58 8.22 -0.10
N ILE A 5 -29.52 8.93 -1.22
CA ILE A 5 -28.48 9.93 -1.48
C ILE A 5 -28.63 11.12 -0.53
N ILE A 6 -29.86 11.56 -0.24
CA ILE A 6 -30.12 12.66 0.70
C ILE A 6 -29.77 12.26 2.14
N PHE A 7 -30.04 11.02 2.55
CA PHE A 7 -29.67 10.50 3.88
C PHE A 7 -28.14 10.37 4.06
N LEU A 8 -27.39 10.14 2.97
CA LEU A 8 -25.93 10.13 3.00
C LEU A 8 -25.33 11.54 3.24
N PHE A 9 -26.06 12.60 2.91
CA PHE A 9 -25.61 14.00 3.02
C PHE A 9 -26.08 14.72 4.30
N THR A 10 -26.97 14.12 5.10
CA THR A 10 -27.46 14.71 6.37
C THR A 10 -26.60 14.37 7.59
N ILE A 11 -25.45 13.71 7.42
CA ILE A 11 -24.48 13.50 8.50
C ILE A 11 -23.58 14.73 8.58
N GLN A 12 -24.02 15.71 9.36
CA GLN A 12 -23.34 16.98 9.66
C GLN A 12 -23.64 17.23 11.16
N PHE A 13 -22.77 17.62 12.09
CA PHE A 13 -21.34 17.87 12.18
C PHE A 13 -20.95 17.47 13.61
N SER A 14 -19.83 16.76 13.78
CA SER A 14 -19.25 16.52 15.09
C SER A 14 -17.83 17.07 15.13
N TYR A 15 -17.61 18.08 15.96
CA TYR A 15 -16.34 18.77 16.14
C TYR A 15 -15.42 18.00 17.09
N SER A 16 -14.69 17.01 16.55
CA SER A 16 -13.35 16.57 17.01
C SER A 16 -12.78 15.43 16.14
N GLN A 17 -11.51 15.50 15.74
CA GLN A 17 -10.96 14.65 14.68
C GLN A 17 -10.38 13.32 15.21
N ILE A 18 -11.23 12.34 15.52
CA ILE A 18 -10.79 11.01 16.02
C ILE A 18 -10.59 10.01 14.89
N TYR A 19 -11.48 10.01 13.90
CA TYR A 19 -11.45 9.08 12.79
C TYR A 19 -11.04 9.83 11.53
N GLU A 20 -10.34 9.14 10.64
CA GLU A 20 -10.03 9.62 9.30
C GLU A 20 -10.52 8.61 8.27
N VAL A 21 -11.12 9.09 7.19
CA VAL A 21 -11.40 8.32 5.98
C VAL A 21 -10.75 9.01 4.80
N GLY A 22 -9.95 8.30 4.03
CA GLY A 22 -9.21 8.88 2.92
C GLY A 22 -9.20 8.01 1.69
N ILE A 23 -9.00 8.67 0.56
CA ILE A 23 -8.73 8.04 -0.72
C ILE A 23 -7.23 8.15 -1.00
N ALA A 24 -6.65 7.04 -1.46
CA ALA A 24 -5.25 6.95 -1.83
C ALA A 24 -5.12 6.72 -3.33
N VAL A 25 -4.20 7.44 -3.96
CA VAL A 25 -3.81 7.26 -5.36
C VAL A 25 -2.30 7.37 -5.46
N GLY A 26 -1.70 6.65 -6.39
CA GLY A 26 -0.26 6.73 -6.59
C GLY A 26 0.22 5.70 -7.57
N GLY A 27 1.46 5.25 -7.36
CA GLY A 27 2.06 4.25 -8.20
C GLY A 27 2.77 3.16 -7.42
N SER A 28 3.03 2.07 -8.12
CA SER A 28 3.73 0.92 -7.58
C SER A 28 4.93 0.55 -8.44
N ASN A 29 5.91 -0.08 -7.81
CA ASN A 29 7.08 -0.64 -8.48
C ASN A 29 7.47 -1.98 -7.85
N PHE A 30 7.87 -2.92 -8.70
CA PHE A 30 8.41 -4.20 -8.28
C PHE A 30 9.91 -4.10 -8.02
N ILE A 31 10.41 -4.78 -6.99
CA ILE A 31 11.84 -4.95 -6.77
C ILE A 31 12.09 -6.43 -6.50
N GLY A 32 12.63 -7.14 -7.49
CA GLY A 32 12.91 -8.56 -7.37
C GLY A 32 13.89 -9.07 -8.41
N ASP A 33 13.72 -10.34 -8.75
CA ASP A 33 14.61 -11.08 -9.63
C ASP A 33 14.45 -10.71 -11.12
N VAL A 34 13.32 -10.09 -11.47
CA VAL A 34 13.00 -9.54 -12.81
C VAL A 34 12.92 -8.02 -12.75
N GLY A 35 13.52 -7.36 -13.74
CA GLY A 35 13.44 -5.91 -13.96
C GLY A 35 14.54 -5.06 -13.32
N ASN A 36 14.25 -3.76 -13.17
CA ASN A 36 15.17 -2.77 -12.63
C ASN A 36 15.26 -2.87 -11.09
N THR A 37 16.46 -2.69 -10.53
CA THR A 37 16.72 -2.71 -9.08
C THR A 37 16.52 -1.34 -8.42
N SER A 38 15.96 -0.37 -9.13
CA SER A 38 15.74 0.98 -8.61
C SER A 38 14.60 1.01 -7.60
N PHE A 39 14.85 1.61 -6.43
CA PHE A 39 13.92 1.55 -5.30
C PHE A 39 12.62 2.36 -5.49
N ILE A 40 12.68 3.45 -6.25
CA ILE A 40 11.55 4.39 -6.44
C ILE A 40 11.40 4.69 -7.93
N ALA A 41 10.59 3.89 -8.62
CA ALA A 41 10.29 4.06 -10.04
C ALA A 41 8.87 3.57 -10.36
N PRO A 42 7.82 4.26 -9.84
CA PRO A 42 6.45 3.82 -10.01
C PRO A 42 6.06 3.75 -11.49
N ASN A 43 5.64 2.57 -11.95
CA ASN A 43 5.31 2.32 -13.36
C ASN A 43 3.84 1.93 -13.59
N GLU A 44 3.14 1.52 -12.54
CA GLU A 44 1.72 1.12 -12.61
C GLU A 44 0.89 1.92 -11.61
N LEU A 45 -0.37 2.19 -11.99
CA LEU A 45 -1.33 2.92 -11.16
C LEU A 45 -1.77 2.10 -9.95
N LEU A 46 -1.81 2.77 -8.79
CA LEU A 46 -2.36 2.25 -7.54
C LEU A 46 -3.47 3.18 -7.05
N ASN A 47 -4.56 2.59 -6.56
CA ASN A 47 -5.62 3.31 -5.88
C ASN A 47 -6.16 2.55 -4.67
N GLY A 48 -6.85 3.23 -3.75
CA GLY A 48 -7.43 2.58 -2.60
C GLY A 48 -8.06 3.52 -1.59
N ILE A 49 -8.42 2.93 -0.45
CA ILE A 49 -9.10 3.61 0.66
C ILE A 49 -8.32 3.34 1.94
N ILE A 50 -8.21 4.37 2.78
CA ILE A 50 -7.54 4.32 4.08
C ILE A 50 -8.51 4.78 5.16
N LEU A 51 -8.62 4.00 6.22
CA LEU A 51 -9.38 4.31 7.42
C LEU A 51 -8.41 4.41 8.59
N LYS A 52 -8.51 5.48 9.39
CA LYS A 52 -7.66 5.66 10.56
C LYS A 52 -8.48 5.98 11.80
N TRP A 53 -7.98 5.52 12.94
CA TRP A 53 -8.45 5.89 14.25
C TRP A 53 -7.29 6.49 15.06
N ASN A 54 -7.32 7.79 15.26
CA ASN A 54 -6.36 8.57 16.03
C ASN A 54 -6.62 8.38 17.53
N ARG A 55 -5.93 7.41 18.15
CA ARG A 55 -6.09 7.09 19.57
C ARG A 55 -5.38 8.12 20.47
N SER A 56 -4.25 8.66 20.01
CA SER A 56 -3.50 9.73 20.68
C SER A 56 -2.88 10.68 19.64
N PRO A 57 -2.31 11.84 20.04
CA PRO A 57 -1.63 12.75 19.11
C PRO A 57 -0.45 12.14 18.35
N ARG A 58 0.07 10.98 18.81
CA ARG A 58 1.21 10.29 18.20
C ARG A 58 0.90 8.91 17.63
N HIS A 59 -0.26 8.35 17.94
CA HIS A 59 -0.56 6.95 17.67
C HIS A 59 -1.94 6.80 17.07
N SER A 60 -1.99 6.14 15.91
CA SER A 60 -3.23 5.88 15.20
C SER A 60 -3.29 4.44 14.71
N TYR A 61 -4.45 3.80 14.81
CA TYR A 61 -4.69 2.54 14.12
C TYR A 61 -5.09 2.82 12.69
N ARG A 62 -4.57 2.06 11.74
CA ARG A 62 -4.85 2.23 10.30
C ARG A 62 -5.27 0.90 9.69
N LEU A 63 -6.35 0.96 8.91
CA LEU A 63 -6.77 -0.07 7.97
C LEU A 63 -6.66 0.51 6.55
N SER A 64 -6.07 -0.22 5.61
CA SER A 64 -6.05 0.17 4.20
C SER A 64 -6.41 -0.97 3.28
N ILE A 65 -7.11 -0.62 2.21
CA ILE A 65 -7.51 -1.51 1.13
C ILE A 65 -7.00 -0.87 -0.15
N LEU A 66 -6.04 -1.51 -0.82
CA LEU A 66 -5.39 -1.00 -2.01
C LEU A 66 -5.56 -2.00 -3.17
N SER A 67 -5.68 -1.46 -4.38
CA SER A 67 -5.65 -2.21 -5.62
C SER A 67 -4.59 -1.59 -6.52
N SER A 68 -3.70 -2.44 -7.04
CA SER A 68 -2.62 -2.02 -7.93
C SER A 68 -2.41 -3.04 -9.03
N LYS A 69 -1.71 -2.62 -10.06
CA LYS A 69 -0.98 -3.54 -10.94
C LYS A 69 0.49 -3.45 -10.60
N ILE A 70 1.25 -4.51 -10.85
CA ILE A 70 2.70 -4.51 -10.74
C ILE A 70 3.24 -5.06 -12.04
N SER A 71 4.26 -4.43 -12.59
CA SER A 71 4.97 -4.93 -13.76
C SER A 71 6.47 -4.76 -13.60
N ALA A 72 7.22 -5.66 -14.21
CA ALA A 72 8.67 -5.57 -14.30
C ALA A 72 9.12 -6.02 -15.68
N ASP A 73 10.18 -5.39 -16.18
CA ASP A 73 10.75 -5.61 -17.51
C ASP A 73 12.28 -5.59 -17.41
N ASP A 74 12.89 -6.72 -17.75
CA ASP A 74 14.34 -6.92 -17.73
C ASP A 74 15.08 -5.96 -18.68
N SER A 75 14.44 -5.47 -19.75
CA SER A 75 15.05 -4.49 -20.67
C SER A 75 15.39 -3.16 -20.00
N ASN A 76 14.73 -2.85 -18.88
CA ASN A 76 14.98 -1.66 -18.07
C ASN A 76 16.03 -1.89 -16.98
N SER A 77 16.67 -3.07 -16.95
CA SER A 77 17.69 -3.41 -15.97
C SER A 77 19.09 -2.95 -16.39
N LYS A 78 19.96 -2.72 -15.40
CA LYS A 78 21.39 -2.42 -15.63
C LYS A 78 22.26 -3.68 -15.70
N ASP A 79 21.70 -4.85 -15.37
CA ASP A 79 22.40 -6.13 -15.38
C ASP A 79 22.37 -6.76 -16.78
N PRO A 80 23.53 -6.99 -17.44
CA PRO A 80 23.61 -7.64 -18.74
C PRO A 80 22.92 -9.01 -18.80
N ARG A 81 22.92 -9.78 -17.71
CA ARG A 81 22.27 -11.09 -17.66
C ARG A 81 20.75 -10.99 -17.74
N ARG A 82 20.18 -9.93 -17.16
CA ARG A 82 18.73 -9.66 -17.23
C ARG A 82 18.38 -9.18 -18.64
N LEU A 83 19.19 -8.29 -19.21
CA LEU A 83 19.01 -7.82 -20.60
C LEU A 83 19.02 -8.97 -21.61
N GLU A 84 19.92 -9.94 -21.48
CA GLU A 84 19.97 -11.14 -22.33
C GLU A 84 18.75 -12.06 -22.14
N ARG A 85 18.18 -12.11 -20.93
CA ARG A 85 17.02 -12.94 -20.59
C ARG A 85 15.71 -12.35 -21.10
N GLY A 86 15.54 -11.03 -21.02
CA GLY A 86 14.43 -10.28 -21.60
C GLY A 86 13.05 -10.61 -21.02
N LEU A 87 12.92 -10.97 -19.73
CA LEU A 87 11.62 -11.27 -19.14
C LEU A 87 10.81 -10.01 -18.88
N LEU A 88 9.51 -10.14 -19.14
CA LEU A 88 8.51 -9.16 -18.77
C LEU A 88 7.34 -9.86 -18.10
N PHE A 89 6.86 -9.29 -16.99
CA PHE A 89 5.63 -9.75 -16.36
C PHE A 89 4.73 -8.61 -15.94
N LYS A 90 3.43 -8.92 -15.83
CA LYS A 90 2.42 -8.03 -15.29
C LYS A 90 1.48 -8.85 -14.40
N ASN A 91 1.22 -8.33 -13.20
CA ASN A 91 0.37 -8.98 -12.20
C ASN A 91 -0.61 -7.97 -11.60
N ASN A 92 -1.83 -8.41 -11.29
CA ASN A 92 -2.77 -7.59 -10.52
C ASN A 92 -2.62 -7.92 -9.04
N LEU A 93 -2.53 -6.89 -8.21
CA LEU A 93 -2.34 -7.02 -6.77
C LEU A 93 -3.48 -6.34 -6.03
N PHE A 94 -4.06 -7.06 -5.09
CA PHE A 94 -5.02 -6.54 -4.13
C PHE A 94 -4.47 -6.71 -2.71
N GLU A 95 -4.44 -5.62 -1.95
CA GLU A 95 -3.82 -5.53 -0.63
C GLU A 95 -4.86 -5.10 0.42
N ILE A 96 -4.91 -5.81 1.54
CA ILE A 96 -5.55 -5.33 2.77
C ILE A 96 -4.49 -5.30 3.85
N SER A 97 -4.29 -4.16 4.51
CA SER A 97 -3.32 -4.04 5.60
C SER A 97 -3.94 -3.40 6.84
N SER A 98 -3.54 -3.87 8.02
CA SER A 98 -3.94 -3.31 9.30
C SER A 98 -2.73 -3.17 10.21
N GLY A 99 -2.68 -2.09 10.98
CA GLY A 99 -1.54 -1.83 11.84
C GLY A 99 -1.62 -0.50 12.57
N MET A 100 -0.45 -0.02 12.92
CA MET A 100 -0.29 1.17 13.74
C MET A 100 0.60 2.18 13.03
N GLU A 101 0.19 3.44 13.11
CA GLU A 101 0.90 4.61 12.65
C GLU A 101 1.47 5.35 13.86
N PHE A 102 2.74 5.70 13.79
CA PHE A 102 3.42 6.53 14.77
C PHE A 102 3.86 7.84 14.11
N THR A 103 3.40 8.96 14.65
CA THR A 103 3.83 10.30 14.20
C THR A 103 4.94 10.83 15.08
N PHE A 104 6.00 11.37 14.47
CA PHE A 104 7.16 11.87 15.23
C PHE A 104 6.85 13.19 15.96
N PHE A 105 6.02 14.05 15.37
CA PHE A 105 5.54 15.28 16.00
C PHE A 105 4.11 15.12 16.48
N ASP A 106 3.73 15.96 17.44
CA ASP A 106 2.38 15.98 17.99
C ASP A 106 1.37 16.44 16.92
N PHE A 107 0.62 15.48 16.40
CA PHE A 107 -0.38 15.70 15.39
C PHE A 107 -1.77 15.74 16.03
N ASN A 108 -1.96 16.69 16.94
CA ASN A 108 -3.24 16.92 17.59
C ASN A 108 -4.14 17.76 16.68
N LEU A 109 -5.08 17.09 16.02
CA LEU A 109 -6.03 17.74 15.11
C LEU A 109 -7.03 18.68 15.82
N HIS A 110 -7.16 18.55 17.15
CA HIS A 110 -8.07 19.36 17.98
C HIS A 110 -7.55 20.78 18.23
N GLU A 111 -6.25 21.00 18.02
CA GLU A 111 -5.64 22.30 18.21
C GLU A 111 -5.71 23.12 16.92
N ALA A 112 -5.85 24.43 17.05
CA ALA A 112 -5.79 25.35 15.91
C ALA A 112 -4.35 25.46 15.35
N GLY A 113 -4.22 25.90 14.10
CA GLY A 113 -2.93 26.24 13.47
C GLY A 113 -2.46 25.29 12.35
N LEU A 114 -1.23 25.44 11.89
CA LEU A 114 -0.63 24.52 10.92
C LEU A 114 -0.09 23.28 11.65
N LYS A 115 -0.42 22.09 11.16
CA LYS A 115 0.07 20.81 11.73
C LYS A 115 0.65 19.97 10.61
N TYR A 116 1.86 19.47 10.84
CA TYR A 116 2.55 18.57 9.93
C TYR A 116 3.41 17.61 10.74
N THR A 117 3.61 16.40 10.21
CA THR A 117 4.46 15.42 10.88
C THR A 117 4.94 14.38 9.89
N PRO A 118 6.23 14.00 9.93
CA PRO A 118 6.61 12.72 9.41
C PRO A 118 5.99 11.61 10.28
N TYR A 119 5.77 10.44 9.69
CA TYR A 119 5.26 9.28 10.40
C TYR A 119 5.79 7.99 9.80
N ILE A 120 5.70 6.94 10.60
CA ILE A 120 5.92 5.57 10.16
C ILE A 120 4.65 4.76 10.36
N PHE A 121 4.41 3.79 9.49
CA PHE A 121 3.38 2.79 9.68
C PHE A 121 3.95 1.38 9.47
N THR A 122 3.52 0.48 10.35
CA THR A 122 3.81 -0.96 10.23
C THR A 122 2.65 -1.80 10.76
N GLY A 123 2.63 -3.07 10.42
CA GLY A 123 1.56 -3.98 10.82
C GLY A 123 1.60 -5.29 10.05
N ILE A 124 0.41 -5.76 9.66
CA ILE A 124 0.25 -6.98 8.88
C ILE A 124 -0.42 -6.62 7.57
N VAL A 125 0.07 -7.22 6.49
CA VAL A 125 -0.49 -7.08 5.15
C VAL A 125 -0.93 -8.43 4.61
N TYR A 126 -2.13 -8.48 4.08
CA TYR A 126 -2.68 -9.58 3.29
C TYR A 126 -2.67 -9.16 1.82
N THR A 127 -1.97 -9.93 1.00
CA THR A 127 -1.80 -9.68 -0.43
C THR A 127 -2.43 -10.81 -1.23
N LYS A 128 -3.19 -10.46 -2.26
CA LYS A 128 -3.76 -11.40 -3.23
C LYS A 128 -3.30 -11.01 -4.63
N PHE A 129 -2.71 -11.95 -5.36
CA PHE A 129 -2.17 -11.72 -6.70
C PHE A 129 -2.46 -12.91 -7.62
N ASP A 130 -2.38 -12.70 -8.93
CA ASP A 130 -2.62 -13.74 -9.93
C ASP A 130 -1.41 -14.69 -10.00
N LYS A 131 -1.67 -15.99 -10.21
CA LYS A 131 -0.61 -16.99 -10.35
C LYS A 131 0.11 -16.81 -11.68
N LEU A 132 1.43 -16.67 -11.63
CA LEU A 132 2.32 -16.60 -12.79
C LEU A 132 3.18 -17.86 -12.83
N GLY A 133 3.55 -18.27 -14.04
CA GLY A 133 4.44 -19.39 -14.28
C GLY A 133 5.38 -19.09 -15.44
N TYR A 134 6.62 -19.54 -15.29
CA TYR A 134 7.65 -19.39 -16.30
C TYR A 134 7.81 -20.65 -17.16
N GLN A 135 7.66 -20.48 -18.47
CA GLN A 135 7.81 -21.53 -19.47
C GLN A 135 8.36 -20.95 -20.78
N ASN A 136 9.32 -21.64 -21.40
CA ASN A 136 9.89 -21.27 -22.70
C ASN A 136 10.36 -19.80 -22.79
N ASN A 137 11.10 -19.34 -21.78
CA ASN A 137 11.62 -17.97 -21.69
C ASN A 137 10.55 -16.86 -21.66
N ASN A 138 9.32 -17.20 -21.26
CA ASN A 138 8.20 -16.28 -21.08
C ASN A 138 7.49 -16.51 -19.74
N ILE A 139 6.97 -15.44 -19.15
CA ILE A 139 6.13 -15.49 -17.95
C ILE A 139 4.68 -15.38 -18.38
N SER A 140 3.87 -16.37 -18.04
CA SER A 140 2.45 -16.45 -18.40
C SER A 140 1.58 -16.62 -17.16
N SER A 141 0.31 -16.19 -17.25
CA SER A 141 -0.64 -16.42 -16.17
C SER A 141 -1.18 -17.85 -16.20
N LEU A 142 -1.05 -18.55 -15.08
CA LEU A 142 -1.48 -19.95 -14.90
C LEU A 142 -2.99 -20.09 -14.62
N GLY A 143 -3.68 -18.97 -14.41
CA GLY A 143 -5.05 -18.98 -13.89
C GLY A 143 -5.11 -19.24 -12.38
N GLY A 144 -6.05 -18.57 -11.71
CA GLY A 144 -6.20 -18.61 -10.25
C GLY A 144 -5.36 -17.56 -9.52
N ARG A 145 -5.60 -17.44 -8.21
CA ARG A 145 -4.97 -16.43 -7.36
C ARG A 145 -4.25 -17.04 -6.17
N THR A 146 -3.08 -16.51 -5.87
CA THR A 146 -2.31 -16.81 -4.66
C THR A 146 -2.59 -15.74 -3.61
N LYS A 147 -2.48 -16.16 -2.35
CA LYS A 147 -2.67 -15.31 -1.18
C LYS A 147 -1.40 -15.39 -0.35
N SER A 148 -0.93 -14.26 0.14
CA SER A 148 0.23 -14.20 1.01
C SER A 148 0.05 -13.19 2.14
N LEU A 149 0.79 -13.41 3.21
CA LEU A 149 0.90 -12.48 4.33
C LEU A 149 2.29 -11.83 4.30
N GLY A 150 2.39 -10.65 4.91
CA GLY A 150 3.65 -9.94 5.02
C GLY A 150 3.61 -8.83 6.04
N ILE A 151 4.69 -8.06 6.07
CA ILE A 151 4.87 -6.90 6.94
C ILE A 151 5.10 -5.67 6.06
N PRO A 152 4.21 -4.65 6.12
CA PRO A 152 4.45 -3.37 5.48
C PRO A 152 5.34 -2.48 6.35
N PHE A 153 6.25 -1.76 5.71
CA PHE A 153 7.02 -0.66 6.29
C PHE A 153 6.78 0.58 5.45
N ILE A 154 6.07 1.55 6.02
CA ILE A 154 5.68 2.77 5.31
C ILE A 154 6.27 3.97 6.04
N LEU A 155 6.92 4.84 5.28
CA LEU A 155 7.33 6.17 5.70
C LEU A 155 6.42 7.18 5.02
N GLY A 156 5.94 8.16 5.77
CA GLY A 156 5.07 9.17 5.20
C GLY A 156 5.23 10.53 5.85
N PHE A 157 4.62 11.51 5.23
CA PHE A 157 4.51 12.87 5.74
C PHE A 157 3.06 13.30 5.68
N LYS A 158 2.51 13.75 6.81
CA LYS A 158 1.17 14.33 6.91
C LYS A 158 1.26 15.85 6.96
N TYR A 159 0.28 16.48 6.34
CA TYR A 159 0.05 17.91 6.40
C TYR A 159 -1.45 18.19 6.51
N ARG A 160 -1.84 18.97 7.53
CA ARG A 160 -3.22 19.43 7.67
C ARG A 160 -3.46 20.64 6.75
N VAL A 161 -4.25 20.43 5.70
CA VAL A 161 -4.60 21.47 4.72
C VAL A 161 -5.75 22.34 5.24
N LEU A 162 -6.80 21.71 5.75
CA LEU A 162 -7.95 22.36 6.39
C LEU A 162 -8.25 21.66 7.72
N GLU A 163 -9.12 22.24 8.55
CA GLU A 163 -9.46 21.69 9.86
C GLU A 163 -9.95 20.23 9.82
N GLN A 164 -10.62 19.84 8.73
CA GLN A 164 -11.06 18.46 8.50
C GLN A 164 -10.34 17.72 7.36
N LEU A 165 -9.42 18.37 6.62
CA LEU A 165 -8.72 17.74 5.49
C LEU A 165 -7.22 17.61 5.74
N ILE A 166 -6.72 16.39 5.60
CA ILE A 166 -5.31 16.03 5.73
C ILE A 166 -4.82 15.49 4.39
N LEU A 167 -3.71 16.03 3.93
CA LEU A 167 -2.95 15.47 2.83
C LEU A 167 -1.78 14.68 3.38
N SER A 168 -1.51 13.51 2.81
CA SER A 168 -0.35 12.70 3.17
C SER A 168 0.34 12.14 1.94
N ALA A 169 1.66 12.21 1.92
CA ALA A 169 2.50 11.50 0.96
C ALA A 169 3.16 10.31 1.66
N GLU A 170 3.18 9.15 1.03
CA GLU A 170 3.71 7.90 1.58
C GLU A 170 4.63 7.22 0.57
N ILE A 171 5.68 6.59 1.08
CA ILE A 171 6.42 5.56 0.39
C ILE A 171 6.52 4.35 1.31
N GLY A 172 6.32 3.15 0.80
CA GLY A 172 6.46 1.98 1.65
C GLY A 172 6.73 0.68 0.92
N SER A 173 7.65 -0.10 1.49
CA SER A 173 7.95 -1.45 1.07
C SER A 173 7.05 -2.46 1.78
N ARG A 174 6.74 -3.56 1.10
CA ARG A 174 6.06 -4.71 1.68
C ARG A 174 7.01 -5.89 1.62
N TYR A 175 7.34 -6.41 2.79
CA TYR A 175 8.06 -7.66 2.91
C TYR A 175 7.03 -8.79 2.93
N VAL A 176 6.90 -9.53 1.82
CA VAL A 176 5.93 -10.62 1.71
C VAL A 176 6.59 -11.96 2.05
N PHE A 177 5.88 -12.86 2.71
CA PHE A 177 6.40 -14.17 3.10
C PHE A 177 6.27 -15.22 1.99
N SER A 178 6.17 -14.81 0.73
CA SER A 178 5.98 -15.67 -0.43
C SER A 178 6.89 -15.22 -1.57
N ASP A 179 7.42 -16.20 -2.29
CA ASP A 179 8.42 -16.04 -3.35
C ASP A 179 7.77 -16.38 -4.71
N ASN A 180 6.58 -15.83 -4.95
CA ASN A 180 5.76 -16.25 -6.10
C ASN A 180 5.01 -15.08 -6.74
N ILE A 181 5.40 -13.85 -6.44
CA ILE A 181 4.75 -12.66 -7.01
C ILE A 181 5.14 -12.53 -8.49
N ASP A 182 6.37 -12.93 -8.84
CA ASP A 182 6.95 -12.90 -10.19
C ASP A 182 6.89 -14.25 -10.96
N GLY A 183 6.35 -15.31 -10.33
CA GLY A 183 6.26 -16.65 -10.92
C GLY A 183 7.56 -17.45 -10.87
N SER A 184 8.55 -17.01 -10.08
CA SER A 184 9.83 -17.70 -9.84
C SER A 184 9.70 -19.09 -9.22
N LEU A 185 8.63 -19.33 -8.45
CA LEU A 185 8.32 -20.61 -7.84
C LEU A 185 6.98 -21.16 -8.34
N SER A 186 7.01 -22.17 -9.23
CA SER A 186 5.80 -22.86 -9.66
C SER A 186 5.76 -24.31 -9.19
N ASN A 187 4.64 -24.70 -8.57
CA ASN A 187 4.36 -26.09 -8.18
C ASN A 187 3.61 -26.87 -9.27
N THR A 188 3.38 -26.30 -10.46
CA THR A 188 2.68 -26.98 -11.55
C THR A 188 3.66 -27.71 -12.47
N GLU A 189 3.32 -28.96 -12.81
CA GLU A 189 4.06 -29.74 -13.81
C GLU A 189 4.17 -28.94 -15.13
N ASN A 190 5.38 -28.90 -15.72
CA ASN A 190 5.79 -28.13 -16.91
C ASN A 190 6.29 -26.69 -16.72
N TYR A 191 6.37 -26.17 -15.49
CA TYR A 191 6.91 -24.83 -15.22
C TYR A 191 8.23 -24.94 -14.43
N THR A 192 9.24 -24.19 -14.86
CA THR A 192 10.57 -24.24 -14.24
C THR A 192 10.75 -23.08 -13.27
N ASN A 193 11.31 -23.38 -12.09
CA ASN A 193 11.72 -22.33 -11.16
C ASN A 193 12.91 -21.55 -11.73
N PHE A 194 12.94 -20.25 -11.48
CA PHE A 194 14.02 -19.38 -11.92
C PHE A 194 14.34 -18.34 -10.84
N GLY A 195 15.54 -17.77 -10.87
CA GLY A 195 15.96 -16.81 -9.84
C GLY A 195 16.35 -17.49 -8.52
N ASN A 196 16.43 -16.70 -7.45
CA ASN A 196 16.76 -17.18 -6.12
C ASN A 196 15.48 -17.44 -5.32
N ILE A 197 15.07 -18.70 -5.28
CA ILE A 197 13.90 -19.19 -4.53
C ILE A 197 13.96 -18.95 -3.00
N ASN A 198 15.08 -18.47 -2.45
CA ASN A 198 15.20 -18.10 -1.05
C ASN A 198 15.15 -16.58 -0.81
N ASN A 199 15.08 -15.79 -1.88
CA ASN A 199 14.95 -14.34 -1.80
C ASN A 199 13.46 -13.98 -1.81
N ARG A 200 12.95 -13.48 -0.70
CA ARG A 200 11.54 -13.09 -0.64
C ARG A 200 11.26 -11.87 -1.48
N ASP A 201 10.10 -11.85 -2.13
CA ASP A 201 9.72 -10.75 -3.03
C ASP A 201 9.35 -9.48 -2.26
N TRP A 202 9.89 -8.34 -2.73
CA TRP A 202 9.58 -7.01 -2.20
C TRP A 202 8.88 -6.20 -3.28
N TYR A 203 7.89 -5.41 -2.88
CA TYR A 203 7.33 -4.37 -3.74
C TYR A 203 7.20 -3.07 -2.96
N VAL A 204 7.28 -1.96 -3.69
CA VAL A 204 7.25 -0.62 -3.12
C VAL A 204 6.09 0.15 -3.72
N PHE A 205 5.36 0.85 -2.86
CA PHE A 205 4.29 1.76 -3.24
C PHE A 205 4.66 3.19 -2.89
N SER A 206 4.33 4.11 -3.79
CA SER A 206 4.41 5.56 -3.57
C SER A 206 3.00 6.14 -3.71
N LEU A 207 2.48 6.78 -2.67
CA LEU A 207 1.07 7.16 -2.56
C LEU A 207 0.91 8.62 -2.13
N ILE A 208 -0.15 9.23 -2.64
CA ILE A 208 -0.74 10.45 -2.11
C ILE A 208 -2.12 10.07 -1.60
N ASN A 209 -2.43 10.46 -0.37
CA ASN A 209 -3.72 10.23 0.26
C ASN A 209 -4.31 11.55 0.74
N LEU A 210 -5.60 11.73 0.47
CA LEU A 210 -6.40 12.82 0.98
C LEU A 210 -7.44 12.23 1.93
N SER A 211 -7.32 12.54 3.23
CA SER A 211 -8.24 12.08 4.26
C SER A 211 -9.09 13.19 4.85
N TYR A 212 -10.35 12.87 5.06
CA TYR A 212 -11.32 13.65 5.80
C TYR A 212 -11.44 13.13 7.23
N THR A 213 -11.46 14.04 8.21
CA THR A 213 -11.47 13.67 9.63
C THR A 213 -12.76 14.05 10.35
N PHE A 214 -13.25 13.19 11.24
CA PHE A 214 -14.52 13.37 11.96
C PHE A 214 -14.52 12.64 13.32
N GLY A 215 -15.49 12.95 14.20
CA GLY A 215 -15.65 12.31 15.51
C GLY A 215 -15.84 13.30 16.68
N ARG A 216 -15.86 12.81 17.93
CA ARG A 216 -15.76 13.66 19.13
C ARG A 216 -14.97 12.98 20.24
N LYS A 217 -14.02 13.69 20.87
CA LYS A 217 -13.34 13.25 22.10
C LYS A 217 -14.41 12.94 23.15
N PRO A 218 -14.46 11.72 23.69
CA PRO A 218 -15.39 11.41 24.77
C PRO A 218 -15.13 12.40 25.91
N CYS A 219 -16.19 13.05 26.39
CA CYS A 219 -16.10 14.10 27.41
C CYS A 219 -15.69 13.57 28.80
N TYR A 220 -15.43 12.26 28.91
CA TYR A 220 -15.04 11.57 30.14
C TYR A 220 -13.62 11.01 29.98
N CYS A 221 -12.62 11.86 30.20
CA CYS A 221 -11.24 11.44 30.49
C CYS A 221 -10.68 12.38 31.57
N ASN A 222 -11.10 12.13 32.82
CA ASN A 222 -10.38 12.54 34.03
C ASN A 222 -9.73 11.27 34.60
N TYR A 223 -8.54 10.90 34.13
CA TYR A 223 -7.59 10.04 34.84
C TYR A 223 -6.19 10.38 34.35
#